data_AF-A0A2V3HP62-F1
#
_entry.id   AF-A0A2V3HP62-F1
#
_cell.length_a   1.000
_cell.length_b   1.000
_cell.length_c   1.000
_cell.angle_alpha   90.00
_cell.angle_beta   90.00
_cell.angle_gamma   90.00
#
_symmetry.space_group_name_H-M   'P 1'
#
loop_
_entity.id
_entity.type
_entity.pdbx_description
1 polymer ?
#
loop_
_entity_poly.entity_id
_entity_poly.type
_entity_poly.pdbx_seq_one_letter_code
_entity_poly.pdbx_strand_id
1 'polypeptide(L)'
;MPQPVPEVLVLAPADALAGPWTVSGQILRMGGEGDTSIEVAISVVEVGGDRLVRLFFVNFSEAEPLASWFQTFTAQELQISDSGDYILLIDIDPDDMVAQSIPFNDETTTTLRLHAEPNVVVSRFA
;
A
#
# COMPACT_ATOMS: atom_id res chain seq x y z
N MET A 1 0.96 26.62 -1.98
CA MET A 1 0.27 25.79 -3.01
C MET A 1 -0.41 24.64 -2.30
N PRO A 2 -1.57 24.14 -2.74
CA PRO A 2 -2.17 22.94 -2.15
C PRO A 2 -1.26 21.74 -2.42
N GLN A 3 -1.12 20.88 -1.41
CA GLN A 3 -0.37 19.62 -1.52
C GLN A 3 -1.07 18.67 -2.49
N PRO A 4 -0.35 17.92 -3.34
CA PRO A 4 -0.95 16.83 -4.10
C PRO A 4 -1.50 15.78 -3.11
N VAL A 5 -2.71 15.29 -3.36
CA VAL A 5 -3.26 14.16 -2.60
C VAL A 5 -2.42 12.92 -2.93
N PRO A 6 -1.94 12.16 -1.93
CA PRO A 6 -1.21 10.93 -2.20
C PRO A 6 -2.10 9.96 -2.99
N GLU A 7 -1.72 9.63 -4.21
CA GLU A 7 -2.45 8.67 -5.05
C GLU A 7 -1.76 7.31 -4.93
N VAL A 8 -2.46 6.35 -4.31
CA VAL A 8 -2.04 4.95 -4.22
C VAL A 8 -2.92 4.11 -5.13
N LEU A 9 -2.29 3.43 -6.08
CA LEU A 9 -2.95 2.57 -7.04
C LEU A 9 -2.84 1.10 -6.60
N VAL A 10 -3.94 0.36 -6.71
CA VAL A 10 -4.00 -1.09 -6.52
C VAL A 10 -4.41 -1.74 -7.83
N LEU A 11 -3.58 -2.66 -8.34
CA LEU A 11 -3.85 -3.43 -9.54
C LEU A 11 -3.81 -4.92 -9.24
N ALA A 12 -4.65 -5.70 -9.90
CA ALA A 12 -4.57 -7.16 -9.94
C ALA A 12 -4.58 -7.62 -11.40
N PRO A 13 -4.06 -8.83 -11.72
CA PRO A 13 -4.23 -9.41 -13.05
C PRO A 13 -5.71 -9.46 -13.44
N ALA A 14 -5.97 -9.35 -14.74
CA ALA A 14 -7.32 -9.57 -15.26
C ALA A 14 -7.83 -10.94 -14.80
N ASP A 15 -9.07 -10.98 -14.31
CA ASP A 15 -9.75 -12.18 -13.78
C ASP A 15 -9.16 -12.77 -12.49
N ALA A 16 -8.21 -12.10 -11.83
CA ALA A 16 -7.70 -12.54 -10.53
C ALA A 16 -8.75 -12.36 -9.42
N LEU A 17 -9.13 -13.46 -8.78
CA LEU A 17 -10.05 -13.44 -7.63
C LEU A 17 -9.34 -13.09 -6.32
N ALA A 18 -8.06 -13.45 -6.19
CA ALA A 18 -7.29 -13.36 -4.96
C ALA A 18 -5.89 -12.78 -5.17
N GLY A 19 -5.78 -11.83 -6.11
CA GLY A 19 -4.51 -11.25 -6.50
C GLY A 19 -3.65 -12.21 -7.35
N PRO A 20 -2.32 -12.05 -7.33
CA PRO A 20 -1.56 -11.10 -6.52
C PRO A 20 -1.94 -9.64 -6.84
N TRP A 21 -1.83 -8.75 -5.86
CA TRP A 21 -2.07 -7.33 -6.04
C TRP A 21 -0.76 -6.57 -6.08
N THR A 22 -0.63 -5.64 -7.03
CA THR A 22 0.44 -4.65 -7.05
C THR A 22 -0.11 -3.35 -6.47
N VAL A 23 0.49 -2.90 -5.38
CA VAL A 23 0.20 -1.62 -4.73
C VAL A 23 1.36 -0.68 -5.07
N SER A 24 1.07 0.50 -5.58
CA SER A 24 2.09 1.45 -6.03
C SER A 24 1.69 2.88 -5.77
N GLY A 25 2.68 3.75 -5.61
CA GLY A 25 2.45 5.18 -5.44
C GLY A 25 3.72 5.98 -5.72
N GLN A 26 3.61 7.28 -5.45
CA GLN A 26 4.74 8.20 -5.49
C GLN A 26 4.81 8.97 -4.17
N ILE A 27 6.01 9.20 -3.68
CA ILE A 27 6.26 10.04 -2.51
C ILE A 27 7.10 11.22 -2.97
N LEU A 28 6.70 12.41 -2.54
CA LEU A 28 7.40 13.66 -2.83
C LEU A 28 8.08 14.18 -1.57
N ARG A 29 9.41 14.26 -1.60
CA ARG A 29 10.21 14.94 -0.57
C ARG A 29 10.13 16.46 -0.79
N MET A 30 9.54 17.17 0.16
CA MET A 30 9.40 18.62 0.10
C MET A 30 10.56 19.34 0.81
N GLY A 31 11.67 19.51 0.10
CA GLY A 31 12.86 20.20 0.61
C GLY A 31 13.84 19.26 1.32
N GLY A 32 14.75 19.85 2.10
CA GLY A 32 15.93 19.16 2.63
C GLY A 32 17.09 19.14 1.64
N GLU A 33 18.28 18.83 2.15
CA GLU A 33 19.53 18.73 1.38
C GLU A 33 20.09 17.31 1.48
N GLY A 34 20.88 16.93 0.49
CA GLY A 34 21.52 15.61 0.40
C GLY A 34 20.58 14.46 0.07
N ASP A 35 21.14 13.25 0.19
CA ASP A 35 20.44 11.98 -0.02
C ASP A 35 19.76 11.53 1.28
N THR A 36 18.57 10.96 1.16
CA THR A 36 17.80 10.48 2.33
C THR A 36 17.09 9.18 1.97
N SER A 37 17.04 8.25 2.92
CA SER A 37 16.24 7.04 2.84
C SER A 37 15.13 7.16 3.88
N ILE A 38 13.88 7.01 3.46
CA ILE A 38 12.71 7.07 4.32
C ILE A 38 12.07 5.69 4.34
N GLU A 39 11.74 5.21 5.54
CA GLU A 39 11.03 3.95 5.71
C GLU A 39 9.55 4.12 5.39
N VAL A 40 8.93 3.10 4.81
CA VAL A 40 7.50 3.07 4.51
C VAL A 40 6.94 1.73 4.99
N ALA A 41 5.92 1.80 5.82
CA ALA A 41 5.14 0.66 6.28
C ALA A 41 3.86 0.50 5.45
N ILE A 42 3.50 -0.75 5.17
CA ILE A 42 2.18 -1.13 4.68
C ILE A 42 1.58 -2.11 5.68
N SER A 43 0.43 -1.73 6.20
CA SER A 43 -0.32 -2.48 7.20
C SER A 43 -1.73 -2.80 6.70
N VAL A 44 -2.28 -3.91 7.15
CA VAL A 44 -3.72 -4.20 7.01
C VAL A 44 -4.44 -3.63 8.22
N VAL A 45 -5.45 -2.80 8.00
CA VAL A 45 -6.24 -2.21 9.09
C VAL A 45 -7.18 -3.27 9.67
N GLU A 46 -7.08 -3.53 10.98
CA GLU A 46 -7.89 -4.53 11.67
C GLU A 46 -8.53 -3.96 12.95
N VAL A 47 -9.58 -4.65 13.42
CA VAL A 47 -10.21 -4.30 14.71
C VAL A 47 -9.24 -4.65 15.84
N GLY A 48 -8.70 -3.63 16.50
CA GLY A 48 -7.75 -3.80 17.62
C GLY A 48 -6.34 -3.33 17.31
N GLY A 49 -6.09 -2.84 16.09
CA GLY A 49 -4.81 -2.27 15.68
C GLY A 49 -4.43 -2.71 14.27
N ASP A 50 -3.53 -1.96 13.64
CA ASP A 50 -3.07 -2.27 12.30
C ASP A 50 -2.00 -3.35 12.34
N ARG A 51 -2.09 -4.31 11.42
CA ARG A 51 -1.10 -5.40 11.28
C ARG A 51 -0.09 -5.03 10.22
N LEU A 52 1.17 -4.84 10.61
CA LEU A 52 2.28 -4.64 9.68
C LEU A 52 2.43 -5.86 8.75
N VAL A 53 2.41 -5.61 7.45
CA VAL A 53 2.62 -6.65 6.43
C VAL A 53 3.96 -6.47 5.73
N ARG A 54 4.35 -5.22 5.46
CA ARG A 54 5.60 -4.95 4.75
C ARG A 54 6.21 -3.64 5.21
N LEU A 55 7.52 -3.63 5.20
CA LEU A 55 8.34 -2.47 5.50
C LEU A 55 9.46 -2.40 4.46
N PHE A 56 9.68 -1.22 3.90
CA PHE A 56 10.65 -1.00 2.83
C PHE A 56 11.14 0.45 2.84
N PHE A 57 12.22 0.72 2.12
CA PHE A 57 12.80 2.06 2.07
C PHE A 57 12.60 2.70 0.70
N VAL A 58 12.31 4.00 0.70
CA VAL A 58 12.25 4.86 -0.47
C VAL A 58 13.39 5.87 -0.38
N ASN A 59 14.16 5.99 -1.46
CA ASN A 59 15.35 6.83 -1.50
C ASN A 59 15.09 8.11 -2.29
N PHE A 60 15.65 9.20 -1.81
CA PHE A 60 15.55 10.54 -2.39
C PHE A 60 16.94 11.15 -2.53
N SER A 61 17.09 12.01 -3.53
CA SER A 61 18.24 12.90 -3.68
C SER A 61 17.75 14.33 -3.95
N GLU A 62 18.66 15.31 -3.96
CA GLU A 62 18.31 16.70 -4.33
C GLU A 62 17.81 16.80 -5.78
N ALA A 63 18.39 16.01 -6.68
CA ALA A 63 18.01 15.97 -8.08
C ALA A 63 16.70 15.20 -8.31
N GLU A 64 16.38 14.25 -7.42
CA GLU A 64 15.23 13.35 -7.53
C GLU A 64 14.42 13.37 -6.22
N PRO A 65 13.61 14.42 -5.98
CA PRO A 65 12.76 14.53 -4.80
C PRO A 65 11.46 13.73 -4.91
N LEU A 66 11.11 13.24 -6.10
CA LEU A 66 9.92 12.41 -6.34
C LEU A 66 10.35 10.96 -6.59
N ALA A 67 9.92 10.04 -5.74
CA ALA A 67 10.27 8.64 -5.84
C ALA A 67 9.01 7.77 -6.03
N SER A 68 9.03 6.94 -7.06
CA SER A 68 8.00 5.92 -7.29
C SER A 68 8.33 4.64 -6.53
N TRP A 69 7.32 3.99 -5.97
CA TRP A 69 7.46 2.71 -5.30
C TRP A 69 6.34 1.75 -5.72
N PHE A 70 6.60 0.45 -5.59
CA PHE A 70 5.58 -0.58 -5.73
C PHE A 70 5.91 -1.79 -4.86
N GLN A 71 4.87 -2.50 -4.45
CA GLN A 71 4.95 -3.76 -3.72
C GLN A 71 3.92 -4.72 -4.28
N THR A 72 4.28 -6.00 -4.31
CA THR A 72 3.35 -7.07 -4.71
C THR A 72 2.98 -7.88 -3.48
N PHE A 73 1.69 -8.21 -3.39
CA PHE A 73 1.12 -8.94 -2.26
C PHE A 73 0.27 -10.11 -2.73
N THR A 74 0.43 -11.23 -2.05
CA THR A 74 -0.48 -12.38 -2.08
C THR A 74 -1.43 -12.33 -0.89
N ALA A 75 -2.55 -13.06 -0.98
CA ALA A 75 -3.48 -13.20 0.14
C ALA A 75 -2.80 -13.82 1.39
N GLN A 76 -1.81 -14.71 1.17
CA GLN A 76 -1.02 -15.31 2.24
C GLN A 76 -0.13 -14.31 2.96
N GLU A 77 0.60 -13.45 2.22
CA GLU A 77 1.43 -12.39 2.83
C GLU A 77 0.56 -11.40 3.59
N LEU A 78 -0.59 -11.03 3.00
CA LEU A 78 -1.57 -10.17 3.66
C LEU A 78 -2.27 -10.86 4.82
N GLN A 79 -2.15 -12.18 4.96
CA GLN A 79 -2.87 -13.01 5.95
C GLN A 79 -4.39 -12.77 5.93
N ILE A 80 -4.96 -12.76 4.73
CA ILE A 80 -6.40 -12.59 4.49
C ILE A 80 -6.97 -13.85 3.84
N SER A 81 -8.19 -14.22 4.23
CA SER A 81 -8.85 -15.44 3.73
C SER A 81 -10.31 -15.23 3.38
N ASP A 82 -11.01 -14.33 4.07
CA ASP A 82 -12.43 -14.13 3.87
C ASP A 82 -12.67 -13.16 2.71
N SER A 83 -13.57 -13.51 1.80
CA SER A 83 -13.91 -12.60 0.70
C SER A 83 -14.44 -11.27 1.24
N GLY A 84 -13.97 -10.16 0.69
CA GLY A 84 -14.31 -8.84 1.16
C GLY A 84 -13.34 -7.77 0.68
N ASP A 85 -13.61 -6.55 1.12
CA ASP A 85 -12.72 -5.40 0.92
C ASP A 85 -11.83 -5.27 2.17
N TYR A 86 -10.53 -5.10 1.95
CA TYR A 86 -9.50 -4.93 2.95
C TYR A 86 -8.87 -3.55 2.78
N ILE A 87 -8.68 -2.84 3.89
CA ILE A 87 -8.05 -1.53 3.90
C ILE A 87 -6.56 -1.73 4.17
N LEU A 88 -5.73 -1.16 3.29
CA LEU A 88 -4.30 -1.04 3.52
C LEU A 88 -4.00 0.38 3.98
N LEU A 89 -3.30 0.49 5.11
CA LEU A 89 -2.66 1.72 5.55
C LEU A 89 -1.24 1.76 4.99
N ILE A 90 -0.90 2.87 4.36
CA ILE A 90 0.46 3.22 3.94
C ILE A 90 0.90 4.33 4.89
N ASP A 91 1.99 4.10 5.59
CA ASP A 91 2.53 5.01 6.61
C ASP A 91 4.01 5.29 6.30
N ILE A 92 4.35 6.57 6.20
CA ILE A 92 5.68 7.06 5.85
C ILE A 92 6.40 7.42 7.15
N ASP A 93 7.62 6.93 7.32
CA ASP A 93 8.44 7.16 8.51
C ASP A 93 7.72 6.78 9.82
N PRO A 94 7.20 5.53 9.95
CA PRO A 94 6.35 5.11 11.07
C PRO A 94 7.02 5.22 12.45
N ASP A 95 8.36 5.25 12.49
CA ASP A 95 9.18 5.37 13.70
C ASP A 95 9.67 6.81 13.96
N ASP A 96 9.19 7.81 13.19
CA ASP A 96 9.57 9.22 13.26
C ASP A 96 11.11 9.41 13.20
N MET A 97 11.80 8.65 12.36
CA MET A 97 13.26 8.65 12.28
C MET A 97 13.81 9.87 11.54
N VAL A 98 13.02 10.46 10.64
CA VAL A 98 13.40 11.62 9.83
C VAL A 98 12.67 12.85 10.35
N ALA A 99 13.43 13.89 10.70
CA ALA A 99 12.82 15.13 11.18
C ALA A 99 12.01 15.81 10.06
N GLN A 100 10.69 15.83 10.22
CA GLN A 100 9.77 16.48 9.29
C GLN A 100 9.14 17.73 9.89
N SER A 101 8.86 18.72 9.05
CA SER A 101 8.13 19.92 9.49
C SER A 101 6.62 19.68 9.63
N ILE A 102 6.11 18.65 8.94
CA ILE A 102 4.69 18.35 8.79
C ILE A 102 4.52 16.84 8.61
N PRO A 103 4.14 16.07 9.66
CA PRO A 103 3.92 14.62 9.54
C PRO A 103 2.47 14.25 9.14
N PHE A 104 1.53 15.19 9.09
CA PHE A 104 0.10 14.85 8.88
C PHE A 104 -0.21 14.20 7.53
N ASN A 105 0.71 14.29 6.57
CA ASN A 105 0.57 13.78 5.21
C ASN A 105 1.32 12.46 4.99
N ASP A 106 1.74 11.80 6.07
CA ASP A 106 2.54 10.58 6.02
C ASP A 106 1.67 9.33 5.95
N GLU A 107 0.40 9.45 6.33
CA GLU A 107 -0.58 8.37 6.25
C GLU A 107 -1.53 8.54 5.06
N THR A 108 -1.79 7.44 4.37
CA THR A 108 -2.89 7.31 3.42
C THR A 108 -3.43 5.88 3.40
N THR A 109 -4.68 5.71 2.98
CA THR A 109 -5.30 4.40 2.89
C THR A 109 -5.73 4.07 1.47
N THR A 110 -5.66 2.79 1.11
CA THR A 110 -6.25 2.27 -0.12
C THR A 110 -7.05 1.00 0.15
N THR A 111 -7.88 0.59 -0.82
CA THR A 111 -8.73 -0.60 -0.69
C THR A 111 -8.30 -1.68 -1.67
N LEU A 112 -8.17 -2.89 -1.16
CA LEU A 112 -7.88 -4.11 -1.90
C LEU A 112 -9.06 -5.07 -1.74
N ARG A 113 -9.46 -5.76 -2.81
CA ARG A 113 -10.60 -6.67 -2.78
C ARG A 113 -10.18 -8.12 -2.99
N LEU A 114 -10.58 -9.00 -2.07
CA LEU A 114 -10.55 -10.45 -2.22
C LEU A 114 -11.94 -10.93 -2.65
N HIS A 115 -12.04 -11.47 -3.86
CA HIS A 115 -13.30 -11.98 -4.39
C HIS A 115 -13.59 -13.39 -3.86
N ALA A 116 -14.87 -13.71 -3.66
CA ALA A 116 -15.29 -15.06 -3.32
C ALA A 116 -14.96 -16.02 -4.47
N GLU A 117 -14.48 -17.21 -4.14
CA GLU A 117 -14.34 -18.29 -5.12
C GLU A 117 -15.74 -18.69 -5.66
N PRO A 118 -15.94 -18.73 -6.99
CA PRO A 118 -17.20 -19.16 -7.56
C PRO A 118 -17.49 -20.62 -7.22
N ASN A 119 -18.61 -20.89 -6.55
CA ASN A 119 -19.13 -22.24 -6.42
C ASN A 119 -19.77 -22.67 -7.76
N VAL A 120 -19.14 -23.61 -8.47
CA VAL A 120 -19.73 -24.24 -9.66
C VAL A 120 -20.15 -25.67 -9.35
N VAL A 121 -21.42 -26.00 -9.65
CA VAL A 121 -21.95 -27.36 -9.54
C VAL A 121 -22.35 -27.86 -10.92
N VAL A 122 -22.09 -29.13 -11.21
CA VAL A 122 -22.53 -29.75 -12.48
C VAL A 122 -24.07 -29.84 -12.48
N SER A 123 -24.72 -29.10 -13.39
CA SER A 123 -26.15 -29.25 -13.67
C SER A 123 -26.40 -30.48 -14.53
N ARG A 124 -27.40 -31.30 -14.19
CA ARG A 124 -27.86 -32.43 -15.04
C ARG A 124 -28.82 -32.01 -16.16
N PHE A 125 -28.94 -30.71 -16.42
CA PHE A 125 -29.94 -30.13 -17.35
C PHE A 125 -29.33 -29.11 -18.32
N ALA A 126 -28.18 -29.41 -18.93
CA ALA A 126 -27.63 -28.64 -20.05
C ALA A 126 -27.92 -29.35 -21.38
#